data_AF-A0A966LS22-F1
#
_entry.id   AF-A0A966LS22-F1
#
_cell.length_a   1.000
_cell.length_b   1.000
_cell.length_c   1.000
_cell.angle_alpha   90.00
_cell.angle_beta   90.00
_cell.angle_gamma   90.00
#
_symmetry.space_group_name_H-M   'P 1'
#
loop_
_entity.id
_entity.type
_entity.pdbx_description
1 polymer ?
#
loop_
_entity_poly.entity_id
_entity_poly.type
_entity_poly.pdbx_seq_one_letter_code
_entity_poly.pdbx_strand_id
1 'polypeptide(L)'
;MNKSYGSAEAIGFIEKPDGRQAELSVGERRQAARGFQELVDDTFLRHMSAAKSYDAGVVSPYSQSSILLGVLQDDGSRLSISVQSNSTKEVDYAFPRELSIQEISPDGYGHRYYRYKLARDGTEVTRLDVGDVSQKILADKTKRPDPKDYRAMIGFTENKIEELTNEIENQKLEKSLGLNDQPVGSDEIAKLTEILDSATPQKLF
;
A
#
# COMPACT_ATOMS: atom_id res chain seq x y z
N MET A 1 7.89 26.40 1.89
CA MET A 1 8.29 26.06 0.51
C MET A 1 7.74 24.68 0.23
N ASN A 2 6.78 24.54 -0.69
CA ASN A 2 6.33 23.22 -1.11
C ASN A 2 7.42 22.66 -2.04
N LYS A 3 8.08 21.56 -1.64
CA LYS A 3 8.95 20.81 -2.54
C LYS A 3 8.05 20.25 -3.65
N SER A 4 8.37 20.52 -4.91
CA SER A 4 7.76 19.82 -6.02
C SER A 4 8.73 18.76 -6.55
N TYR A 5 8.17 17.64 -6.97
CA TYR A 5 8.87 16.45 -7.42
C TYR A 5 8.38 16.12 -8.84
N GLY A 6 9.25 15.64 -9.74
CA GLY A 6 8.82 15.00 -10.99
C GLY A 6 8.34 13.55 -10.74
N SER A 7 7.48 12.97 -11.62
CA SER A 7 6.86 11.63 -11.46
C SER A 7 7.80 10.56 -10.92
N ALA A 8 8.96 10.41 -11.56
CA ALA A 8 9.95 9.40 -11.19
C ALA A 8 10.72 9.72 -9.91
N GLU A 9 10.80 11.00 -9.51
CA GLU A 9 11.68 11.50 -8.46
C GLU A 9 11.07 11.31 -7.06
N ALA A 10 9.76 11.53 -6.92
CA ALA A 10 9.10 11.51 -5.60
C ALA A 10 9.25 10.17 -4.87
N ILE A 11 9.25 9.07 -5.63
CA ILE A 11 9.43 7.70 -5.13
C ILE A 11 10.70 7.05 -5.72
N GLY A 12 11.63 7.85 -6.25
CA GLY A 12 12.86 7.38 -6.88
C GLY A 12 13.88 6.80 -5.89
N PHE A 13 13.68 7.02 -4.59
CA PHE A 13 14.48 6.42 -3.51
C PHE A 13 14.18 4.93 -3.29
N ILE A 14 13.07 4.44 -3.87
CA ILE A 14 12.68 3.05 -3.74
C ILE A 14 13.55 2.18 -4.66
N GLU A 15 14.45 1.41 -4.05
CA GLU A 15 15.28 0.46 -4.78
C GLU A 15 14.45 -0.73 -5.29
N LYS A 16 14.69 -1.11 -6.54
CA LYS A 16 14.06 -2.28 -7.15
C LYS A 16 14.66 -3.55 -6.57
N PRO A 17 13.84 -4.55 -6.23
CA PRO A 17 14.35 -5.78 -5.70
C PRO A 17 15.07 -6.58 -6.78
N ASP A 18 16.32 -6.99 -6.50
CA ASP A 18 17.13 -7.86 -7.36
C ASP A 18 17.50 -9.20 -6.69
N GLY A 19 16.97 -9.44 -5.47
CA GLY A 19 17.25 -10.62 -4.65
C GLY A 19 18.60 -10.58 -3.94
N ARG A 20 19.31 -9.44 -3.95
CA ARG A 20 20.62 -9.23 -3.30
C ARG A 20 20.61 -8.08 -2.29
N GLN A 21 19.43 -7.70 -1.81
CA GLN A 21 19.27 -6.64 -0.83
C GLN A 21 20.02 -7.01 0.45
N ALA A 22 20.71 -6.04 1.04
CA ALA A 22 21.45 -6.25 2.27
C ALA A 22 20.48 -6.61 3.41
N GLU A 23 20.82 -7.65 4.18
CA GLU A 23 20.08 -7.95 5.41
C GLU A 23 20.28 -6.80 6.41
N LEU A 24 19.17 -6.20 6.84
CA LEU A 24 19.18 -5.26 7.94
C LEU A 24 19.57 -5.97 9.24
N SER A 25 20.28 -5.30 10.13
CA SER A 25 20.47 -5.81 11.49
C SER A 25 19.15 -5.81 12.27
N VAL A 26 19.08 -6.60 13.35
CA VAL A 26 17.93 -6.59 14.27
C VAL A 26 17.68 -5.18 14.84
N GLY A 27 18.74 -4.41 15.09
CA GLY A 27 18.66 -3.03 15.58
C GLY A 27 18.00 -2.11 14.56
N GLU A 28 18.44 -2.17 13.31
CA GLU A 28 17.89 -1.37 12.21
C GLU A 28 16.43 -1.69 11.92
N ARG A 29 16.06 -2.99 11.89
CA ARG A 29 14.64 -3.39 11.69
C ARG A 29 13.72 -2.81 12.76
N ARG A 30 14.12 -2.92 14.03
CA ARG A 30 13.34 -2.38 15.16
C ARG A 30 13.28 -0.86 15.15
N GLN A 31 14.36 -0.21 14.72
CA GLN A 31 14.36 1.24 14.57
C GLN A 31 13.41 1.69 13.46
N ALA A 32 13.46 1.04 12.29
CA ALA A 32 12.54 1.31 11.19
C ALA A 32 11.08 1.05 11.59
N ALA A 33 10.82 -0.05 12.31
CA ALA A 33 9.47 -0.37 12.80
C ALA A 33 8.88 0.69 13.72
N ARG A 34 9.68 1.18 14.68
CA ARG A 34 9.25 2.30 15.55
C ARG A 34 9.01 3.57 14.76
N GLY A 35 9.94 3.94 13.87
CA GLY A 35 9.80 5.13 13.03
C GLY A 35 8.57 5.06 12.11
N PHE A 36 8.26 3.88 11.56
CA PHE A 36 7.06 3.69 10.74
C PHE A 36 5.77 3.78 11.56
N GLN A 37 5.76 3.23 12.78
CA GLN A 37 4.62 3.37 13.67
C GLN A 37 4.36 4.83 14.04
N GLU A 38 5.42 5.55 14.43
CA GLU A 38 5.37 7.00 14.72
C GLU A 38 4.88 7.78 13.51
N LEU A 39 5.41 7.50 12.32
CA LEU A 39 4.99 8.12 11.06
C LEU A 39 3.48 7.98 10.82
N VAL A 40 2.94 6.77 10.98
CA VAL A 40 1.51 6.54 10.79
C VAL A 40 0.70 7.26 11.87
N ASP A 41 1.08 7.14 13.13
CA ASP A 41 0.38 7.77 14.26
C ASP A 41 0.37 9.31 14.11
N ASP A 42 1.50 9.93 13.76
CA ASP A 42 1.62 11.36 13.51
C ASP A 42 0.78 11.81 12.31
N THR A 43 0.72 11.00 11.26
CA THR A 43 -0.13 11.28 10.09
C THR A 43 -1.61 11.31 10.50
N PHE A 44 -2.05 10.37 11.35
CA PHE A 44 -3.40 10.37 11.89
C PHE A 44 -3.67 11.60 12.75
N LEU A 45 -2.73 12.01 13.60
CA LEU A 45 -2.87 13.21 14.42
C LEU A 45 -3.01 14.48 13.55
N ARG A 46 -2.18 14.60 12.52
CA ARG A 46 -2.16 15.76 11.61
C ARG A 46 -3.42 15.88 10.76
N HIS A 47 -3.97 14.74 10.33
CA HIS A 47 -5.11 14.67 9.42
C HIS A 47 -6.35 14.03 10.06
N MET A 48 -6.49 14.15 11.38
CA MET A 48 -7.53 13.49 12.15
C MET A 48 -8.95 13.80 11.65
N SER A 49 -9.20 15.02 11.17
CA SER A 49 -10.49 15.41 10.59
C SER A 49 -10.82 14.73 9.26
N ALA A 50 -9.81 14.21 8.56
CA ALA A 50 -9.96 13.48 7.30
C ALA A 50 -9.98 11.95 7.51
N ALA A 51 -9.72 11.49 8.75
CA ALA A 51 -9.73 10.07 9.06
C ALA A 51 -11.15 9.49 8.97
N LYS A 52 -11.25 8.34 8.33
CA LYS A 52 -12.46 7.52 8.30
C LYS A 52 -12.22 6.30 9.16
N SER A 53 -13.08 6.10 10.15
CA SER A 53 -13.06 4.94 11.01
C SER A 53 -14.26 4.07 10.74
N TYR A 54 -14.01 2.77 10.61
CA TYR A 54 -15.01 1.73 10.52
C TYR A 54 -14.87 0.86 11.75
N ASP A 55 -15.88 0.90 12.62
CA ASP A 55 -15.98 0.05 13.79
C ASP A 55 -17.15 -0.90 13.59
N ALA A 56 -16.85 -2.10 13.09
CA ALA A 56 -17.87 -3.08 12.76
C ALA A 56 -18.16 -3.99 13.94
N GLY A 57 -18.52 -3.41 15.09
CA GLY A 57 -18.75 -4.13 16.34
C GLY A 57 -19.76 -5.29 16.31
N VAL A 58 -20.43 -5.57 15.18
CA VAL A 58 -21.36 -6.70 15.00
C VAL A 58 -20.96 -7.68 13.88
N VAL A 59 -20.20 -7.26 12.86
CA VAL A 59 -19.95 -8.06 11.64
C VAL A 59 -18.46 -8.35 11.42
N SER A 60 -17.56 -7.55 11.99
CA SER A 60 -16.13 -7.76 11.82
C SER A 60 -15.37 -7.48 13.13
N PRO A 61 -14.51 -8.39 13.60
CA PRO A 61 -13.83 -8.28 14.89
C PRO A 61 -12.62 -7.31 14.85
N TYR A 62 -12.62 -6.34 13.93
CA TYR A 62 -11.59 -5.32 13.84
C TYR A 62 -12.19 -3.94 13.60
N SER A 63 -11.59 -2.94 14.24
CA SER A 63 -11.80 -1.54 13.90
C SER A 63 -10.65 -1.09 13.02
N GLN A 64 -10.98 -0.42 11.92
CA GLN A 64 -10.02 0.10 10.96
C GLN A 64 -10.21 1.60 10.82
N SER A 65 -9.12 2.33 10.90
CA SER A 65 -9.06 3.75 10.55
C SER A 65 -8.21 3.93 9.30
N SER A 66 -8.62 4.84 8.42
CA SER A 66 -7.90 5.14 7.18
C SER A 66 -7.92 6.62 6.85
N ILE A 67 -6.85 7.10 6.22
CA ILE A 67 -6.75 8.43 5.62
C ILE A 67 -6.26 8.27 4.18
N LEU A 68 -6.90 8.99 3.26
CA LEU A 68 -6.45 9.09 1.87
C LEU A 68 -5.81 10.46 1.64
N LEU A 69 -4.54 10.45 1.26
CA LEU A 69 -3.73 11.63 1.00
C LEU A 69 -3.25 11.67 -0.45
N GLY A 70 -2.91 12.86 -0.92
CA GLY A 70 -2.42 13.11 -2.27
C GLY A 70 -1.25 14.08 -2.28
N VAL A 71 -0.31 13.82 -3.18
CA VAL A 71 0.78 14.74 -3.54
C VAL A 71 0.70 14.98 -5.04
N LEU A 72 0.51 16.22 -5.47
CA LEU A 72 0.54 16.60 -6.88
C LEU A 72 1.99 16.81 -7.31
N GLN A 73 2.36 16.26 -8.46
CA GLN A 73 3.69 16.34 -9.04
C GLN A 73 3.73 17.38 -10.18
N ASP A 74 4.92 17.84 -10.56
CA ASP A 74 5.08 18.92 -11.53
C ASP A 74 4.61 18.56 -12.94
N ASP A 75 4.72 17.28 -13.30
CA ASP A 75 4.25 16.76 -14.59
C ASP A 75 2.75 16.46 -14.63
N GLY A 76 2.02 16.84 -13.57
CA GLY A 76 0.58 16.61 -13.43
C GLY A 76 0.22 15.20 -12.98
N SER A 77 1.18 14.31 -12.79
CA SER A 77 0.94 13.04 -12.09
C SER A 77 0.67 13.29 -10.60
N ARG A 78 0.18 12.28 -9.90
CA ARG A 78 -0.04 12.38 -8.45
C ARG A 78 0.33 11.09 -7.74
N LEU A 79 0.83 11.23 -6.52
CA LEU A 79 0.87 10.12 -5.58
C LEU A 79 -0.48 10.04 -4.86
N SER A 80 -1.08 8.86 -4.87
CA SER A 80 -2.23 8.51 -4.04
C SER A 80 -1.74 7.65 -2.88
N ILE A 81 -1.93 8.13 -1.66
CA ILE A 81 -1.36 7.53 -0.47
C ILE A 81 -2.49 7.14 0.48
N SER A 82 -2.62 5.86 0.80
CA SER A 82 -3.58 5.36 1.79
C SER A 82 -2.83 4.94 3.04
N VAL A 83 -3.15 5.60 4.15
CA VAL A 83 -2.58 5.30 5.48
C VAL A 83 -3.64 4.63 6.31
N GLN A 84 -3.32 3.48 6.91
CA GLN A 84 -4.26 2.66 7.66
C GLN A 84 -3.71 2.29 9.04
N SER A 85 -4.63 2.26 10.01
CA SER A 85 -4.39 1.77 11.36
C SER A 85 -5.49 0.80 11.72
N ASN A 86 -5.12 -0.40 12.16
CA ASN A 86 -6.08 -1.44 12.53
C ASN A 86 -5.91 -1.78 14.01
N SER A 87 -6.99 -1.73 14.78
CA SER A 87 -7.00 -2.27 16.14
C SER A 87 -7.36 -3.75 16.05
N THR A 88 -6.34 -4.60 15.93
CA THR A 88 -6.54 -6.04 15.91
C THR A 88 -6.70 -6.56 17.33
N LYS A 89 -7.83 -7.22 17.63
CA LYS A 89 -7.82 -8.22 18.71
C LYS A 89 -7.75 -9.65 18.19
N GLU A 90 -8.28 -10.00 17.01
CA GLU A 90 -8.46 -11.44 16.68
C GLU A 90 -8.43 -11.83 15.19
N VAL A 91 -7.78 -11.09 14.26
CA VAL A 91 -7.76 -11.47 12.82
C VAL A 91 -6.36 -11.47 12.25
N ASP A 92 -5.94 -12.60 11.65
CA ASP A 92 -4.60 -12.85 11.08
C ASP A 92 -4.25 -12.04 9.83
N TYR A 93 -5.25 -11.51 9.12
CA TYR A 93 -5.05 -10.84 7.82
C TYR A 93 -4.84 -9.31 7.89
N ALA A 94 -4.98 -8.68 9.07
CA ALA A 94 -4.87 -7.22 9.24
C ALA A 94 -3.55 -6.80 9.92
N PHE A 95 -2.77 -5.92 9.27
CA PHE A 95 -1.54 -5.38 9.86
C PHE A 95 -1.85 -4.21 10.81
N PRO A 96 -1.16 -4.06 11.96
CA PRO A 96 -1.43 -2.98 12.92
C PRO A 96 -1.34 -1.59 12.30
N ARG A 97 -0.39 -1.41 11.37
CA ARG A 97 -0.16 -0.20 10.59
C ARG A 97 0.17 -0.59 9.16
N GLU A 98 -0.45 0.10 8.20
CA GLU A 98 -0.19 -0.09 6.78
C GLU A 98 -0.15 1.28 6.09
N LEU A 99 0.74 1.40 5.10
CA LEU A 99 0.82 2.55 4.22
C LEU A 99 0.94 2.03 2.80
N SER A 100 0.13 2.55 1.89
CA SER A 100 0.29 2.25 0.46
C SER A 100 0.43 3.51 -0.36
N ILE A 101 1.30 3.45 -1.36
CA ILE A 101 1.58 4.54 -2.30
C ILE A 101 1.31 4.01 -3.69
N GLN A 102 0.47 4.72 -4.44
CA GLN A 102 0.25 4.48 -5.85
C GLN A 102 0.61 5.74 -6.63
N GLU A 103 1.48 5.59 -7.62
CA GLU A 103 1.68 6.64 -8.62
C GLU A 103 0.57 6.56 -9.67
N ILE A 104 -0.13 7.67 -9.85
CA ILE A 104 -1.19 7.84 -10.84
C ILE A 104 -0.71 8.85 -11.88
N SER A 105 -0.65 8.43 -13.13
CA SER A 105 -0.33 9.28 -14.27
C SER A 105 -1.40 10.35 -14.52
N PRO A 106 -1.09 11.41 -15.30
CA PRO A 106 -2.07 12.45 -15.63
C PRO A 106 -3.33 11.93 -16.33
N ASP A 107 -3.23 10.84 -17.09
CA ASP A 107 -4.36 10.17 -17.76
C ASP A 107 -5.15 9.22 -16.82
N GLY A 108 -4.76 9.14 -15.55
CA GLY A 108 -5.52 8.48 -14.49
C GLY A 108 -5.20 7.00 -14.28
N TYR A 109 -4.19 6.45 -14.96
CA TYR A 109 -3.76 5.06 -14.80
C TYR A 109 -2.66 4.92 -13.73
N GLY A 110 -2.63 3.77 -13.05
CA GLY A 110 -1.76 3.56 -11.89
C GLY A 110 -0.58 2.63 -12.22
N HIS A 111 0.65 3.15 -12.24
CA HIS A 111 1.81 2.42 -12.76
C HIS A 111 2.66 1.70 -11.71
N ARG A 112 2.81 2.28 -10.52
CA ARG A 112 3.63 1.70 -9.45
C ARG A 112 2.84 1.69 -8.17
N TYR A 113 2.80 0.54 -7.51
CA TYR A 113 2.11 0.38 -6.25
C TYR A 113 3.03 -0.27 -5.22
N TYR A 114 3.19 0.41 -4.09
CA TYR A 114 3.96 -0.05 -2.96
C TYR A 114 3.06 -0.18 -1.74
N ARG A 115 3.24 -1.25 -0.96
CA ARG A 115 2.51 -1.46 0.29
C ARG A 115 3.48 -1.80 1.41
N TYR A 116 3.58 -0.90 2.38
CA TYR A 116 4.38 -0.98 3.59
C TYR A 116 3.51 -1.52 4.73
N LYS A 117 4.02 -2.52 5.46
CA LYS A 117 3.28 -3.19 6.53
C LYS A 117 4.14 -3.33 7.76
N LEU A 118 3.62 -2.92 8.91
CA LEU A 118 4.23 -3.21 10.20
C LEU A 118 3.93 -4.66 10.60
N ALA A 119 4.96 -5.43 10.94
CA ALA A 119 4.77 -6.77 11.48
C ALA A 119 3.97 -6.74 12.79
N ARG A 120 3.24 -7.81 13.09
CA ARG A 120 2.37 -7.88 14.27
C ARG A 120 3.11 -7.76 15.60
N ASP A 121 4.33 -8.27 15.64
CA ASP A 121 5.20 -8.18 16.81
C ASP A 121 5.86 -6.79 16.96
N GLY A 122 5.61 -5.88 16.00
CA GLY A 122 6.15 -4.53 15.97
C GLY A 122 7.66 -4.47 15.75
N THR A 123 8.28 -5.54 15.23
CA THR A 123 9.75 -5.63 15.15
C THR A 123 10.34 -5.24 13.81
N GLU A 124 9.55 -5.27 12.73
CA GLU A 124 10.00 -4.98 11.38
C GLU A 124 8.89 -4.40 10.51
N VAL A 125 9.32 -3.78 9.41
CA VAL A 125 8.43 -3.28 8.35
C VAL A 125 8.87 -3.91 7.05
N THR A 126 7.91 -4.41 6.29
CA THR A 126 8.16 -4.95 4.96
C THR A 126 7.42 -4.16 3.90
N ARG A 127 7.98 -4.16 2.68
CA ARG A 127 7.40 -3.52 1.50
C ARG A 127 7.11 -4.55 0.41
N LEU A 128 5.86 -4.56 -0.05
CA LEU A 128 5.43 -5.27 -1.25
C LEU A 128 5.49 -4.34 -2.46
N ASP A 129 6.16 -4.81 -3.51
CA ASP A 129 6.28 -4.12 -4.79
C ASP A 129 5.34 -4.77 -5.79
N VAL A 130 4.37 -3.99 -6.25
CA VAL A 130 3.48 -4.40 -7.33
C VAL A 130 3.81 -3.54 -8.55
N GLY A 131 4.21 -4.21 -9.63
CA GLY A 131 4.44 -3.59 -10.94
C GLY A 131 3.14 -3.02 -11.55
N ASP A 132 3.18 -2.69 -12.84
CA ASP A 132 2.13 -1.92 -13.52
C ASP A 132 0.71 -2.47 -13.29
N VAL A 133 -0.02 -1.81 -12.38
CA VAL A 133 -1.39 -2.16 -11.98
C VAL A 133 -2.39 -1.77 -13.06
N SER A 134 -2.02 -0.82 -13.94
CA SER A 134 -2.84 -0.35 -15.06
C SER A 134 -3.23 -1.48 -15.99
N GLN A 135 -2.27 -2.36 -16.32
CA GLN A 135 -2.47 -3.51 -17.22
C GLN A 135 -3.49 -4.49 -16.66
N LYS A 136 -3.42 -4.80 -15.36
CA LYS A 136 -4.38 -5.69 -14.69
C LYS A 136 -5.78 -5.09 -14.65
N ILE A 137 -5.91 -3.81 -14.29
CA ILE A 137 -7.22 -3.13 -14.19
C ILE A 137 -7.90 -3.02 -15.57
N LEU A 138 -7.14 -2.72 -16.63
CA LEU A 138 -7.64 -2.64 -18.00
C LEU A 138 -8.13 -3.99 -18.53
N ALA A 139 -7.39 -5.07 -18.25
CA ALA A 139 -7.78 -6.43 -18.60
C ALA A 139 -9.06 -6.89 -17.86
N ASP A 140 -9.24 -6.44 -16.62
CA ASP A 140 -10.40 -6.80 -15.79
C ASP A 140 -11.69 -6.08 -16.23
N LYS A 141 -11.61 -4.78 -16.57
CA LYS A 141 -12.77 -3.98 -17.01
C LYS A 141 -13.36 -4.45 -18.34
N THR A 142 -12.56 -5.03 -19.23
CA THR A 142 -12.98 -5.44 -20.58
C THR A 142 -13.66 -6.81 -20.62
N LYS A 143 -13.62 -7.58 -19.53
CA LYS A 143 -14.08 -8.98 -19.46
C LYS A 143 -15.32 -9.21 -18.60
N ARG A 144 -15.91 -8.17 -18.01
CA ARG A 144 -17.06 -8.35 -17.12
C ARG A 144 -18.32 -8.75 -17.91
N PRO A 145 -18.95 -9.89 -17.60
CA PRO A 145 -20.21 -10.29 -18.23
C PRO A 145 -21.36 -9.33 -17.89
N ASP A 146 -22.45 -9.42 -18.65
CA ASP A 146 -23.72 -8.79 -18.25
C ASP A 146 -24.13 -9.37 -16.88
N PRO A 147 -24.37 -8.54 -15.85
CA PRO A 147 -24.81 -9.00 -14.54
C PRO A 147 -26.09 -9.85 -14.56
N LYS A 148 -26.90 -9.76 -15.63
CA LYS A 148 -28.13 -10.56 -15.81
C LYS A 148 -27.87 -11.96 -16.36
N ASP A 149 -26.68 -12.22 -16.90
CA ASP A 149 -26.26 -13.56 -17.34
C ASP A 149 -25.56 -14.30 -16.19
N TYR A 150 -26.37 -14.92 -15.33
CA TYR A 150 -25.89 -15.61 -14.14
C TYR A 150 -24.87 -16.72 -14.44
N ARG A 151 -24.99 -17.43 -15.58
CA ARG A 151 -24.03 -18.48 -15.94
C ARG A 151 -22.67 -17.90 -16.29
N ALA A 152 -22.66 -16.83 -17.09
CA ALA A 152 -21.43 -16.13 -17.42
C ALA A 152 -20.80 -15.48 -16.16
N MET A 153 -21.63 -14.95 -15.24
CA MET A 153 -21.16 -14.40 -13.96
C MET A 153 -20.54 -15.45 -13.03
N ILE A 154 -21.12 -16.66 -12.97
CA ILE A 154 -20.55 -17.78 -12.20
C ILE A 154 -19.17 -18.14 -12.77
N GLY A 155 -19.07 -18.39 -14.08
CA GLY A 155 -17.80 -18.74 -14.72
C GLY A 155 -16.75 -17.63 -14.61
N PHE A 156 -17.15 -16.36 -14.70
CA PHE A 156 -16.26 -15.22 -14.44
C PHE A 156 -15.73 -15.23 -13.01
N THR A 157 -16.60 -15.51 -12.02
CA THR A 157 -16.21 -15.57 -10.61
C THR A 157 -15.26 -16.72 -10.33
N GLU A 158 -15.52 -17.90 -10.89
CA GLU A 158 -14.63 -19.08 -10.78
C GLU A 158 -13.24 -18.77 -11.33
N ASN A 159 -13.16 -18.20 -12.54
CA ASN A 159 -11.89 -17.77 -13.14
C ASN A 159 -11.18 -16.75 -12.25
N LYS A 160 -11.93 -15.80 -11.66
CA LYS A 160 -11.33 -14.79 -10.79
C LYS A 160 -10.77 -15.38 -9.50
N ILE A 161 -11.44 -16.39 -8.94
CA ILE A 161 -10.95 -17.12 -7.77
C ILE A 161 -9.64 -17.85 -8.13
N GLU A 162 -9.56 -18.48 -9.31
CA GLU A 162 -8.33 -19.13 -9.77
C GLU A 162 -7.19 -18.13 -9.98
N GLU A 163 -7.45 -17.00 -10.64
CA GLU A 163 -6.48 -15.90 -10.80
C GLU A 163 -5.93 -15.44 -9.44
N LEU A 164 -6.82 -15.17 -8.47
CA LEU A 164 -6.43 -14.75 -7.13
C LEU A 164 -5.64 -15.81 -6.37
N THR A 165 -5.99 -17.09 -6.56
CA THR A 165 -5.26 -18.22 -5.95
C THR A 165 -3.83 -18.26 -6.48
N ASN A 166 -3.66 -18.15 -7.80
CA ASN A 166 -2.35 -18.09 -8.45
C ASN A 166 -1.54 -16.85 -7.99
N GLU A 167 -2.20 -15.69 -7.83
CA GLU A 167 -1.54 -14.49 -7.31
C GLU A 167 -1.03 -14.69 -5.88
N ILE A 168 -1.80 -15.36 -5.01
CA ILE A 168 -1.37 -15.68 -3.64
C ILE A 168 -0.16 -16.61 -3.65
N GLU A 169 -0.16 -17.63 -4.50
CA GLU A 169 0.98 -18.57 -4.63
C GLU A 169 2.23 -17.87 -5.16
N ASN A 170 2.08 -17.02 -6.18
CA ASN A 170 3.17 -16.22 -6.72
C ASN A 170 3.76 -15.28 -5.67
N GLN A 171 2.93 -14.58 -4.87
CA GLN A 171 3.41 -13.72 -3.80
C GLN A 171 4.21 -14.50 -2.74
N LYS A 172 3.77 -15.73 -2.39
CA LYS A 172 4.52 -16.60 -1.47
C LYS A 172 5.88 -17.00 -2.05
N LEU A 173 5.94 -17.29 -3.35
CA LEU A 173 7.16 -17.64 -4.06
C LEU A 173 8.11 -16.44 -4.17
N GLU A 174 7.61 -15.28 -4.57
CA GLU A 174 8.41 -14.06 -4.64
C GLU A 174 8.98 -13.68 -3.27
N LYS A 175 8.21 -13.87 -2.19
CA LYS A 175 8.70 -13.71 -0.83
C LYS A 175 9.83 -14.67 -0.50
N SER A 176 9.69 -15.96 -0.82
CA SER A 176 10.74 -16.95 -0.52
C SER A 176 12.02 -16.72 -1.33
N LEU A 177 11.90 -16.08 -2.49
CA LEU A 177 13.01 -15.67 -3.35
C LEU A 177 13.59 -14.29 -2.99
N GLY A 178 13.04 -13.60 -1.98
CA GLY A 178 13.47 -12.24 -1.64
C GLY A 178 13.19 -11.21 -2.76
N LEU A 179 12.19 -11.46 -3.59
CA LEU A 179 11.73 -10.55 -4.64
C LEU A 179 10.65 -9.60 -4.13
N ASN A 180 9.88 -10.00 -3.12
CA ASN A 180 8.84 -9.18 -2.49
C ASN A 180 8.81 -9.32 -0.96
N ASP A 181 8.09 -8.42 -0.28
CA ASP A 181 8.15 -8.21 1.18
C ASP A 181 9.58 -7.82 1.64
N GLN A 182 10.17 -6.84 0.95
CA GLN A 182 11.52 -6.35 1.24
C GLN A 182 11.59 -5.74 2.64
N PRO A 183 12.65 -6.00 3.41
CA PRO A 183 12.87 -5.31 4.68
C PRO A 183 13.09 -3.82 4.43
N VAL A 184 12.40 -2.98 5.20
CA VAL A 184 12.45 -1.52 5.05
C VAL A 184 13.37 -0.92 6.11
N GLY A 185 14.37 -0.17 5.67
CA GLY A 185 15.35 0.50 6.53
C GLY A 185 14.89 1.89 7.00
N SER A 186 15.61 2.45 7.98
CA SER A 186 15.27 3.76 8.56
C SER A 186 15.37 4.91 7.55
N ASP A 187 16.28 4.80 6.57
CA ASP A 187 16.44 5.80 5.51
C ASP A 187 15.21 5.88 4.61
N GLU A 188 14.64 4.72 4.26
CA GLU A 188 13.40 4.67 3.47
C GLU A 188 12.21 5.24 4.28
N ILE A 189 12.13 4.93 5.58
CA ILE A 189 11.13 5.54 6.47
C ILE A 189 11.26 7.06 6.51
N ALA A 190 12.48 7.60 6.62
CA ALA A 190 12.70 9.04 6.61
C ALA A 190 12.21 9.70 5.31
N LYS A 191 12.38 9.04 4.16
CA LYS A 191 11.85 9.51 2.87
C LYS A 191 10.33 9.46 2.79
N LEU A 192 9.70 8.43 3.36
CA LEU A 192 8.24 8.38 3.48
C LEU A 192 7.70 9.52 4.34
N THR A 193 8.40 9.88 5.42
CA THR A 193 8.07 11.04 6.24
C THR A 193 8.08 12.33 5.43
N GLU A 194 9.13 12.56 4.63
CA GLU A 194 9.21 13.74 3.76
C GLU A 194 8.03 13.83 2.77
N ILE A 195 7.60 12.68 2.22
CA ILE A 195 6.41 12.64 1.33
C ILE A 195 5.15 13.01 2.11
N LEU A 196 4.91 12.36 3.25
CA LEU A 196 3.69 12.55 4.05
C LEU A 196 3.58 13.95 4.66
N ASP A 197 4.71 14.62 4.92
CA ASP A 197 4.74 16.03 5.34
C ASP A 197 4.23 16.99 4.27
N SER A 198 4.38 16.63 2.98
CA SER A 198 3.87 17.42 1.86
C SER A 198 2.46 17.02 1.42
N ALA A 199 1.94 15.90 1.93
CA ALA A 199 0.70 15.31 1.48
C ALA A 199 -0.52 16.02 2.05
N THR A 200 -1.60 16.07 1.25
CA THR A 200 -2.86 16.71 1.63
C THR A 200 -4.02 15.74 1.53
N PRO A 201 -5.05 15.85 2.39
CA PRO A 201 -6.23 15.00 2.29
C PRO A 201 -6.89 15.09 0.91
N GLN A 202 -7.12 13.94 0.28
CA GLN A 202 -7.90 13.91 -0.94
C GLN A 202 -9.38 14.05 -0.60
N LYS A 203 -10.06 14.98 -1.28
CA LYS A 203 -11.52 14.96 -1.32
C LYS A 203 -11.93 13.74 -2.16
N LEU A 204 -12.46 12.73 -1.50
CA LEU A 204 -13.26 11.71 -2.17
C LEU A 204 -14.52 12.41 -2.67
N PHE A 205 -14.69 12.46 -3.99
CA PHE A 205 -15.88 13.00 -4.65
C PHE A 205 -17.13 12.24 -4.22
#